data_AF-A0A8T3CHR2-F1
#
_entry.id   AF-A0A8T3CHR2-F1
#
_cell.length_a   1.000
_cell.length_b   1.000
_cell.length_c   1.000
_cell.angle_alpha   90.00
_cell.angle_beta   90.00
_cell.angle_gamma   90.00
#
_symmetry.space_group_name_H-M   'P 1'
#
loop_
_entity.id
_entity.type
_entity.pdbx_description
1 polymer ?
#
loop_
_entity_poly.entity_id
_entity_poly.type
_entity_poly.pdbx_seq_one_letter_code
_entity_poly.pdbx_strand_id
1 'polypeptide(L)' 'MSTGEDELVFESFLRKRGKRMKLKWMTYWFRLQNSVLCFYSTKHGNSLQLKGQYYICMLHTVRRGPEGGEQAICV' A
#
# COMPACT_ATOMS: atom_id res chain seq x y z
N MET A 1 -14.77 23.20 13.79
CA MET A 1 -15.16 21.77 13.82
C MET A 1 -14.00 20.98 13.24
N SER A 2 -13.08 20.46 14.05
CA SER A 2 -12.02 19.57 13.53
C SER A 2 -12.60 18.18 13.34
N THR A 3 -13.04 17.89 12.12
CA THR A 3 -13.32 16.52 11.68
C THR A 3 -12.01 15.76 11.73
N GLY A 4 -11.91 14.78 12.63
CA GLY A 4 -10.72 13.96 12.87
C GLY A 4 -9.99 13.64 11.57
N GLU A 5 -8.84 14.28 11.39
CA GLU A 5 -8.01 14.09 10.22
C GLU A 5 -7.48 12.66 10.32
N ASP A 6 -7.92 11.78 9.42
CA ASP A 6 -7.31 10.46 9.26
C ASP A 6 -5.80 10.65 9.09
N GLU A 7 -5.02 10.30 10.13
CA GLU A 7 -3.61 10.62 10.22
C GLU A 7 -2.89 9.91 9.08
N LEU A 8 -2.47 10.69 8.08
CA LEU A 8 -1.76 10.18 6.91
C LEU A 8 -0.31 9.92 7.33
N VAL A 9 0.01 8.66 7.57
CA VAL A 9 1.34 8.23 8.02
C VAL A 9 2.31 8.08 6.84
N PHE A 10 1.81 7.62 5.70
CA PHE A 10 2.64 7.34 4.53
C PHE A 10 1.85 7.42 3.24
N GLU A 11 2.47 7.97 2.19
CA GLU A 11 2.01 7.82 0.82
C GLU A 11 3.17 7.78 -0.16
N SER A 12 3.13 6.84 -1.11
CA SER A 12 4.13 6.75 -2.18
C SER A 12 3.69 5.77 -3.27
N PHE A 13 4.33 5.85 -4.44
CA PHE A 13 4.26 4.78 -5.42
C PHE A 13 5.18 3.64 -5.01
N LEU A 14 4.62 2.44 -4.85
CA LEU A 14 5.39 1.23 -4.57
C LEU A 14 5.03 0.15 -5.58
N ARG A 15 6.00 -0.73 -5.86
CA ARG A 15 5.75 -1.93 -6.66
C ARG A 15 5.17 -3.01 -5.76
N LYS A 16 4.07 -3.63 -6.18
CA LYS A 16 3.45 -4.76 -5.50
C LYS A 16 3.47 -5.98 -6.40
N ARG A 17 3.81 -7.13 -5.83
CA ARG A 17 3.64 -8.43 -6.50
C ARG A 17 2.26 -9.00 -6.18
N GLY A 18 1.57 -9.52 -7.19
CA GLY A 18 0.28 -10.18 -7.01
C GLY A 18 0.43 -11.57 -6.41
N LYS A 19 -0.44 -11.94 -5.46
CA LYS A 19 -0.46 -13.30 -4.87
C LYS A 19 -0.76 -14.38 -5.92
N ARG A 20 -1.68 -14.09 -6.86
CA ARG A 20 -2.03 -14.97 -8.00
C ARG A 20 -1.03 -14.86 -9.15
N MET A 21 -0.60 -13.64 -9.51
CA MET A 21 0.39 -13.40 -10.55
C MET A 21 1.77 -13.20 -9.93
N LYS A 22 2.40 -14.31 -9.52
CA LYS A 22 3.74 -14.33 -8.91
C LYS A 22 4.87 -13.79 -9.81
N LEU A 23 4.57 -13.46 -11.08
CA LEU A 23 5.54 -13.07 -12.09
C LEU A 23 5.56 -11.57 -12.41
N LYS A 24 4.50 -10.80 -12.16
CA LYS A 24 4.43 -9.39 -12.54
C LYS A 24 4.34 -8.47 -11.33
N TRP A 25 5.33 -7.59 -11.23
CA TRP A 25 5.30 -6.43 -10.36
C TRP A 25 4.48 -5.33 -11.01
N MET A 26 3.55 -4.75 -10.26
CA MET A 26 2.71 -3.64 -10.69
C MET A 26 2.92 -2.46 -9.75
N THR A 27 3.02 -1.26 -10.30
CA THR A 27 3.14 -0.03 -9.50
C THR A 27 1.75 0.41 -9.06
N TYR A 28 1.60 0.69 -7.77
CA TYR A 28 0.38 1.24 -7.19
C TYR A 28 0.71 2.44 -6.31
N TRP A 29 -0.26 3.33 -6.15
CA TRP A 29 -0.20 4.39 -5.15
C TRP A 29 -0.63 3.83 -3.81
N PHE A 30 0.26 3.77 -2.84
CA PHE A 30 -0.02 3.30 -1.48
C PHE A 30 -0.31 4.48 -0.58
N ARG A 31 -1.28 4.30 0.31
CA ARG A 31 -1.65 5.27 1.34
C ARG A 31 -1.89 4.55 2.65
N LEU A 32 -1.14 4.91 3.68
CA LEU A 32 -1.34 4.44 5.04
C LEU A 32 -2.04 5.54 5.84
N GLN A 33 -3.25 5.25 6.30
CA GLN A 33 -3.99 6.13 7.18
C GLN A 33 -4.41 5.36 8.42
N ASN A 34 -4.16 5.94 9.60
CA ASN A 34 -4.38 5.31 10.90
C ASN A 34 -3.68 3.93 11.00
N SER A 35 -4.37 2.85 10.68
CA SER A 35 -3.85 1.47 10.66
C SER A 35 -4.26 0.70 9.41
N VAL A 36 -4.72 1.39 8.37
CA VAL A 36 -5.19 0.80 7.11
C VAL A 36 -4.28 1.25 5.97
N LEU A 37 -3.61 0.29 5.35
CA LEU A 37 -2.79 0.49 4.17
C LEU A 37 -3.62 0.18 2.92
N CYS A 38 -4.07 1.23 2.22
CA CYS A 38 -4.79 1.14 0.96
C CYS A 38 -3.85 1.25 -0.23
N PHE A 39 -4.20 0.64 -1.36
CA PHE A 39 -3.47 0.83 -2.62
C PHE A 39 -4.40 1.02 -3.82
N TYR A 40 -4.03 1.96 -4.68
CA TYR A 40 -4.83 2.45 -5.81
C TYR A 40 -4.04 2.31 -7.11
N SER A 41 -4.75 2.18 -8.23
CA SER A 41 -4.10 2.18 -9.57
C SER A 41 -3.44 3.51 -9.94
N THR A 42 -3.87 4.60 -9.31
CA THR A 42 -3.51 5.97 -9.67
C THR A 42 -3.47 6.83 -8.42
N LYS A 43 -2.60 7.85 -8.41
CA LYS A 43 -2.51 8.84 -7.32
C LYS A 43 -3.81 9.65 -7.26
N HIS A 44 -4.24 9.99 -6.04
CA HIS A 44 -5.53 10.67 -5.77
C HIS A 44 -6.76 9.88 -6.22
N GLY A 45 -6.65 8.56 -6.31
CA GLY A 45 -7.76 7.75 -6.77
C GLY A 45 -8.94 7.76 -5.81
N ASN A 46 -10.13 7.97 -6.37
CA ASN A 46 -11.39 7.81 -5.65
C ASN A 46 -11.59 6.34 -5.23
N SER A 47 -12.62 6.07 -4.43
CA SER A 47 -12.96 4.70 -3.98
C SER A 47 -13.03 3.67 -5.12
N LEU A 48 -13.41 4.09 -6.34
CA LEU A 48 -13.46 3.26 -7.55
C LEU A 48 -12.08 2.74 -8.03
N GLN A 49 -11.00 3.39 -7.63
CA GLN A 49 -9.64 3.05 -8.03
C GLN A 49 -8.90 2.23 -6.96
N LEU A 50 -9.56 1.95 -5.83
CA LEU A 50 -9.04 1.09 -4.76
C LEU A 50 -8.88 -0.35 -5.28
N LYS A 51 -7.67 -0.89 -5.17
CA LYS A 51 -7.35 -2.27 -5.57
C LYS A 51 -7.26 -3.22 -4.39
N GLY A 52 -7.13 -2.69 -3.19
CA GLY A 52 -7.21 -3.44 -1.95
C GLY A 52 -6.73 -2.64 -0.76
N GLN A 53 -6.89 -3.24 0.41
CA GLN A 53 -6.48 -2.67 1.69
C GLN A 53 -5.95 -3.77 2.60
N TYR A 54 -5.04 -3.38 3.49
CA TYR A 54 -4.50 -4.22 4.54
C TYR A 54 -4.66 -3.52 5.88
N TYR A 55 -5.19 -4.22 6.86
CA TYR A 55 -5.16 -3.76 8.24
C TYR A 55 -3.79 -4.10 8.82
N ILE A 56 -3.01 -3.10 9.24
CA ILE A 56 -1.67 -3.32 9.80
C ILE A 56 -1.72 -4.22 11.04
N CYS A 57 -2.79 -4.13 11.84
CA CYS A 57 -2.99 -5.02 12.97
C CYS A 57 -3.10 -6.51 12.60
N MET A 58 -3.36 -6.84 11.33
CA MET A 58 -3.39 -8.21 10.81
C MET A 58 -2.08 -8.62 10.12
N LEU A 59 -1.08 -7.75 10.05
CA LEU A 59 0.22 -8.07 9.43
C LEU A 59 1.13 -8.76 10.46
N HIS A 60 1.54 -9.99 10.17
CA HIS A 60 2.39 -10.77 11.08
C HIS A 60 3.88 -10.46 10.96
N THR A 61 4.36 -9.96 9.82
CA THR A 61 5.80 -9.70 9.62
C THR A 61 6.02 -8.65 8.54
N VAL A 62 6.87 -7.67 8.83
CA VAL A 62 7.41 -6.73 7.85
C VAL A 62 8.90 -6.99 7.73
N ARG A 63 9.39 -7.22 6.50
CA ARG A 63 10.82 -7.37 6.22
C ARG A 63 11.25 -6.35 5.19
N ARG A 64 12.42 -5.75 5.40
CA ARG A 64 13.09 -4.99 4.35
C ARG A 64 13.42 -5.95 3.20
N GLY A 65 13.12 -5.55 1.97
CA GLY A 65 13.60 -6.27 0.79
C GLY A 65 15.14 -6.26 0.74
N PRO A 66 15.76 -7.12 -0.08
CA PRO A 66 17.21 -7.10 -0.27
C PRO A 66 17.69 -5.68 -0.61
N GLU A 67 18.71 -5.21 0.10
CA GLU A 67 19.28 -3.88 -0.07
C GLU A 67 19.88 -3.78 -1.48
N GLY A 68 19.27 -2.95 -2.34
CA GLY A 68 19.75 -2.73 -3.72
C GLY A 68 18.70 -2.80 -4.84
N GLY A 69 17.43 -3.11 -4.56
CA GLY A 69 16.41 -3.15 -5.61
C GLY A 69 15.02 -2.79 -5.13
N GLU A 70 14.54 -1.61 -5.57
CA GLU A 70 13.15 -1.12 -5.59
C GLU A 70 12.28 -1.33 -4.34
N GLN A 71 11.71 -0.22 -3.83
CA GLN A 71 10.73 -0.28 -2.74
C GLN A 71 9.51 -1.11 -3.16
N ALA A 72 9.38 -2.29 -2.56
CA ALA A 72 8.49 -3.34 -3.02
C ALA A 72 7.79 -4.04 -1.85
N ILE A 73 6.49 -4.30 -2.01
CA ILE A 73 5.68 -5.03 -1.02
C ILE A 73 5.29 -6.40 -1.56
N CYS A 74 5.66 -7.45 -0.82
CA CYS A 74 5.18 -8.82 -0.99
C CYS A 74 4.16 -9.13 0.11
N VAL A 75 2.89 -9.29 -0.27
CA VAL A 75 1.80 -9.78 0.61
C VAL A 75 1.17 -11.01 0.01
#